data_AF-A0A2T1HTX3-F1
#
_entry.id   AF-A0A2T1HTX3-F1
#
_cell.length_a   1.000
_cell.length_b   1.000
_cell.length_c   1.000
_cell.angle_alpha   90.00
_cell.angle_beta   90.00
_cell.angle_gamma   90.00
#
_symmetry.space_group_name_H-M   'P 1'
#
loop_
_entity.id
_entity.type
_entity.pdbx_description
1 polymer ?
#
loop_
_entity_poly.entity_id
_entity_poly.type
_entity_poly.pdbx_seq_one_letter_code
_entity_poly.pdbx_strand_id
1 'polypeptide(L)'
;MRFETRFLSPKGARIARSLLALALLAPLVGCDTISNLNPFEKEEKYTPEITPSVPAETIYNEGLGLLKKNEYDTAAKKFADLDKQYPFSVWSKKALILQTYAYYTGRNYEEAINSGKRYLTLHPSTPDAAYAAYMVGMSYYNQIPDVSRDQERTEKALLALQEVVTRWPNSEYASDAKYKIQVARDQLAGREMTVGRFYLQKRNYTAAINRFRTVVSSYQTTRQVEEALARLAECYLALGIVSEAQTAGAVLGHNFPDSQWYKDTYALLQTKGLEPREDGGSWMSKAMKAFRIGQS
;
A
#
# COMPACT_ATOMS: atom_id res chain seq x y z
N MET A 1 63.66 47.02 -1.65
CA MET A 1 64.38 48.05 -2.41
C MET A 1 63.42 49.21 -2.65
N ARG A 2 63.84 50.42 -2.25
CA ARG A 2 63.10 51.69 -2.29
C ARG A 2 63.03 52.31 -3.69
N PHE A 3 62.23 53.38 -3.77
CA PHE A 3 62.26 54.52 -4.72
C PHE A 3 61.44 54.31 -6.00
N GLU A 4 60.70 55.27 -6.57
CA GLU A 4 60.49 56.68 -6.25
C GLU A 4 59.21 57.22 -6.88
N THR A 5 58.71 58.29 -6.27
CA THR A 5 57.64 59.17 -6.75
C THR A 5 58.02 59.95 -8.02
N ARG A 6 57.05 60.22 -8.90
CA ARG A 6 57.11 61.40 -9.79
C ARG A 6 55.85 62.26 -9.64
N PHE A 7 56.10 63.46 -9.13
CA PHE A 7 55.22 64.62 -9.10
C PHE A 7 55.19 65.30 -10.49
N LEU A 8 54.01 65.64 -11.00
CA LEU A 8 53.77 66.63 -12.07
C LEU A 8 52.40 67.29 -11.79
N SER A 9 52.37 68.42 -11.11
CA SER A 9 52.31 69.82 -11.60
C SER A 9 50.88 70.33 -11.96
N PRO A 10 50.47 71.54 -11.51
CA PRO A 10 49.07 71.95 -11.53
C PRO A 10 48.77 72.83 -12.75
N LYS A 11 48.49 72.22 -13.92
CA LYS A 11 48.05 72.99 -15.11
C LYS A 11 46.96 72.29 -15.96
N GLY A 12 46.02 71.60 -15.31
CA GLY A 12 44.87 70.96 -15.99
C GLY A 12 43.48 71.43 -15.56
N ALA A 13 43.37 72.28 -14.53
CA ALA A 13 42.11 72.54 -13.83
C ALA A 13 41.17 73.58 -14.48
N ARG A 14 41.42 74.04 -15.71
CA ARG A 14 40.61 75.09 -16.36
C ARG A 14 39.90 74.70 -17.66
N ILE A 15 40.07 73.48 -18.15
CA ILE A 15 39.38 73.01 -19.39
C ILE A 15 38.26 72.01 -19.07
N ALA A 16 38.24 71.40 -17.88
CA ALA A 16 37.22 70.43 -17.48
C ALA A 16 35.89 71.04 -16.99
N ARG A 17 35.77 72.36 -16.88
CA ARG A 17 34.55 73.02 -16.36
C ARG A 17 33.59 73.56 -17.44
N SER A 18 33.96 73.52 -18.71
CA SER A 18 33.16 74.07 -19.81
C SER A 18 32.55 73.01 -20.76
N LEU A 19 32.84 71.72 -20.57
CA LEU A 19 32.15 70.63 -21.28
C LEU A 19 31.04 69.96 -20.46
N LEU A 20 30.85 70.33 -19.19
CA LEU A 20 29.82 69.75 -18.32
C LEU A 20 28.49 70.52 -18.30
N ALA A 21 28.40 71.66 -18.99
CA ALA A 21 27.22 72.55 -18.95
C ALA A 21 26.37 72.54 -20.23
N LEU A 22 26.73 71.76 -21.26
CA LEU A 22 26.01 71.75 -22.54
C LEU A 22 25.79 70.34 -23.10
N ALA A 23 25.35 69.41 -22.25
CA ALA A 23 24.71 68.17 -22.70
C ALA A 23 23.57 67.73 -21.74
N LEU A 24 23.05 68.67 -20.95
CA LEU A 24 21.92 68.51 -20.03
C LEU A 24 20.57 68.91 -20.67
N LEU A 25 20.52 69.01 -22.00
CA LEU A 25 19.34 69.52 -22.74
C LEU A 25 19.09 68.79 -24.08
N ALA A 26 19.35 67.48 -24.14
CA ALA A 26 18.80 66.62 -25.19
C ALA A 26 17.64 65.78 -24.59
N PRO A 27 16.47 65.75 -25.26
CA PRO A 27 15.17 65.58 -24.61
C PRO A 27 14.88 64.14 -24.19
N LEU A 28 14.02 64.08 -23.16
CA LEU A 28 13.24 62.96 -22.65
C LEU A 28 12.37 62.27 -23.74
N VAL A 29 12.98 61.73 -24.78
CA VAL A 29 12.30 60.90 -25.79
C VAL A 29 12.99 59.54 -25.82
N GLY A 30 12.62 58.70 -24.86
CA GLY A 30 13.16 57.35 -24.77
C GLY A 30 12.55 56.48 -23.67
N CYS A 31 11.42 56.85 -23.08
CA CYS A 31 10.70 55.98 -22.15
C CYS A 31 9.60 55.15 -22.82
N ASP A 32 9.06 55.57 -23.97
CA ASP A 32 8.06 54.78 -24.71
C ASP A 32 8.64 53.57 -25.47
N THR A 33 9.97 53.47 -25.57
CA THR A 33 10.64 52.31 -26.18
C THR A 33 11.05 51.25 -25.16
N ILE A 34 10.94 51.52 -23.86
CA ILE A 34 11.25 50.55 -22.78
C ILE A 34 9.99 49.84 -22.27
N SER A 35 8.82 50.46 -22.33
CA SER A 35 7.52 49.80 -22.03
C SER A 35 7.20 48.66 -23.01
N ASN A 36 7.61 48.78 -24.28
CA ASN A 36 7.46 47.71 -25.27
C ASN A 36 8.48 46.55 -25.13
N LEU A 37 9.46 46.67 -24.23
CA LEU A 37 10.46 45.62 -23.95
C LEU A 37 10.27 44.97 -22.58
N ASN A 38 9.18 45.30 -21.88
CA ASN A 38 8.85 44.73 -20.59
C ASN A 38 7.93 43.50 -20.80
N PRO A 39 8.45 42.25 -20.71
CA PRO A 39 7.66 41.06 -20.96
C PRO A 39 6.57 40.82 -19.89
N PHE A 40 6.51 41.69 -18.87
CA PHE A 40 5.57 41.65 -17.75
C PHE A 40 4.44 42.70 -17.84
N GLU A 41 4.43 43.55 -18.87
CA GLU A 41 3.44 44.63 -19.07
C GLU A 41 2.40 44.31 -20.15
N LYS A 42 2.33 43.06 -20.61
CA LYS A 42 1.18 42.59 -21.39
C LYS A 42 -0.04 42.71 -20.50
N GLU A 43 -0.91 43.68 -20.80
CA GLU A 43 -2.29 43.70 -20.33
C GLU A 43 -3.00 42.43 -20.85
N GLU A 44 -2.82 41.32 -20.14
CA GLU A 44 -3.69 40.15 -20.28
C GLU A 44 -5.07 40.58 -19.82
N LYS A 45 -5.87 41.02 -20.79
CA LYS A 45 -7.28 41.31 -20.60
C LYS A 45 -7.95 40.00 -20.16
N TYR A 46 -8.10 39.82 -18.85
CA TYR A 46 -8.81 38.68 -18.27
C TYR A 46 -10.24 38.70 -18.82
N THR A 47 -10.45 37.89 -19.85
CA THR A 47 -11.78 37.56 -20.33
C THR A 47 -12.14 36.28 -19.60
N PRO A 48 -13.10 36.31 -18.65
CA PRO A 48 -13.57 35.07 -18.08
C PRO A 48 -14.12 34.23 -19.25
N GLU A 49 -13.44 33.13 -19.56
CA GLU A 49 -13.96 32.15 -20.48
C GLU A 49 -15.23 31.58 -19.82
N ILE A 50 -16.39 32.08 -20.24
CA ILE A 50 -17.68 31.56 -19.78
C ILE A 50 -17.84 30.19 -20.43
N THR A 51 -17.26 29.18 -19.80
CA THR A 51 -17.51 27.79 -20.18
C THR A 51 -18.99 27.52 -19.89
N PRO A 52 -19.79 27.12 -20.90
CA PRO A 52 -21.19 26.79 -20.66
C PRO A 52 -21.24 25.65 -19.64
N SER A 53 -22.08 25.78 -18.61
CA SER A 53 -22.19 24.77 -17.55
C SER A 53 -22.73 23.47 -18.14
N VAL A 54 -21.82 22.53 -18.46
CA VAL A 54 -22.20 21.20 -18.94
C VAL A 54 -22.94 20.48 -17.81
N PRO A 55 -24.18 20.00 -18.00
CA PRO A 55 -24.91 19.31 -16.95
C PRO A 55 -24.12 18.13 -16.37
N ALA A 56 -24.18 17.93 -15.06
CA ALA A 56 -23.44 16.86 -14.37
C ALA A 56 -23.71 15.47 -14.97
N GLU A 57 -24.96 15.21 -15.38
CA GLU A 57 -25.36 13.97 -16.06
C GLU A 57 -24.60 13.74 -17.37
N THR A 58 -24.34 14.79 -18.15
CA THR A 58 -23.60 14.68 -19.41
C THR A 58 -22.17 14.24 -19.16
N ILE A 59 -21.49 14.85 -18.18
CA ILE A 59 -20.12 14.48 -17.79
C ILE A 59 -20.08 13.02 -17.30
N TYR A 60 -21.10 12.61 -16.53
CA TYR A 60 -21.22 11.24 -16.03
C TYR A 60 -21.37 10.24 -17.18
N ASN A 61 -22.25 10.53 -18.14
CA ASN A 61 -22.50 9.66 -19.29
C ASN A 61 -21.29 9.59 -20.24
N GLU A 62 -20.52 10.67 -20.38
CA GLU A 62 -19.24 10.65 -21.10
C GLU A 62 -18.23 9.73 -20.41
N GLY A 63 -18.12 9.79 -19.07
CA GLY A 63 -17.30 8.86 -18.29
C GLY A 63 -17.71 7.39 -18.48
N LEU A 64 -19.01 7.11 -18.49
CA LEU A 64 -19.52 5.77 -18.81
C LEU A 64 -19.18 5.33 -20.24
N GLY A 65 -19.23 6.25 -21.21
CA GLY A 65 -18.82 5.99 -22.58
C GLY A 65 -17.35 5.59 -22.68
N LEU A 66 -16.47 6.24 -21.91
CA LEU A 66 -15.05 5.92 -21.84
C LEU A 66 -14.79 4.56 -21.19
N LEU A 67 -15.53 4.21 -20.13
CA LEU A 67 -15.47 2.87 -19.53
C LEU A 67 -15.81 1.76 -20.54
N LYS A 68 -16.86 1.96 -21.35
CA LYS A 68 -17.24 0.99 -22.40
C LYS A 68 -16.18 0.81 -23.47
N LYS A 69 -15.32 1.82 -23.68
CA LYS A 69 -14.17 1.77 -24.59
C LYS A 69 -12.90 1.22 -23.93
N ASN A 70 -12.96 0.82 -22.66
CA ASN A 70 -11.80 0.42 -21.84
C ASN A 70 -10.77 1.56 -21.62
N GLU A 71 -11.18 2.82 -21.78
CA GLU A 71 -10.34 3.99 -21.54
C GLU A 71 -10.38 4.36 -20.05
N TYR A 72 -9.83 3.49 -19.21
CA TYR A 72 -9.99 3.56 -17.75
C TYR A 72 -9.43 4.84 -17.12
N ASP A 73 -8.20 5.24 -17.46
CA ASP A 73 -7.59 6.44 -16.90
C ASP A 73 -8.34 7.72 -17.28
N THR A 74 -8.78 7.81 -18.55
CA THR A 74 -9.56 8.94 -19.04
C THR A 74 -10.94 8.97 -18.38
N ALA A 75 -11.59 7.81 -18.23
CA ALA A 75 -12.86 7.69 -17.53
C ALA A 75 -12.74 8.15 -16.07
N ALA A 76 -11.70 7.71 -15.36
CA ALA A 76 -11.46 8.07 -13.97
C ALA A 76 -11.28 9.59 -13.81
N LYS A 77 -10.50 10.23 -14.69
CA LYS A 77 -10.35 11.69 -14.74
C LYS A 77 -11.69 12.39 -14.98
N LYS A 78 -12.50 11.87 -15.91
CA LYS A 78 -13.81 12.44 -16.22
C LYS A 78 -14.76 12.40 -15.02
N PHE A 79 -14.76 11.30 -14.26
CA PHE A 79 -15.52 11.20 -13.02
C PHE A 79 -14.97 12.11 -11.91
N ALA A 80 -13.66 12.29 -11.83
CA ALA A 80 -13.04 13.24 -10.90
C ALA A 80 -13.43 14.70 -11.21
N ASP A 81 -13.46 15.06 -12.49
CA ASP A 81 -13.91 16.39 -12.94
C ASP A 81 -15.37 16.65 -12.58
N LEU A 82 -16.23 15.63 -12.69
CA LEU A 82 -17.62 15.72 -12.25
C LEU A 82 -17.70 16.06 -10.77
N ASP A 83 -16.95 15.34 -9.93
CA ASP A 83 -16.96 15.54 -8.49
C ASP A 83 -16.42 16.92 -8.08
N LYS A 84 -15.43 17.43 -8.83
CA LYS A 84 -14.88 18.77 -8.64
C LYS A 84 -15.88 19.87 -9.02
N GLN A 85 -16.59 19.71 -10.14
CA GLN A 85 -17.52 20.73 -10.65
C GLN A 85 -18.86 20.71 -9.91
N TYR A 86 -19.33 19.53 -9.51
CA TYR A 86 -20.67 19.30 -8.96
C TYR A 86 -20.66 18.44 -7.69
N PRO A 87 -19.94 18.83 -6.62
CA PRO A 87 -19.67 17.99 -5.44
C PRO A 87 -20.93 17.56 -4.67
N PHE A 88 -22.02 18.32 -4.76
CA PHE A 88 -23.30 18.03 -4.09
C PHE A 88 -24.33 17.37 -5.01
N SER A 89 -23.98 17.09 -6.27
CA SER A 89 -24.90 16.45 -7.19
C SER A 89 -25.11 14.98 -6.85
N VAL A 90 -26.30 14.45 -7.18
CA VAL A 90 -26.57 13.01 -7.10
C VAL A 90 -25.62 12.17 -7.96
N TRP A 91 -25.03 12.78 -8.97
CA TRP A 91 -24.06 12.18 -9.88
C TRP A 91 -22.65 12.12 -9.28
N SER A 92 -22.28 13.04 -8.39
CA SER A 92 -20.96 13.09 -7.73
C SER A 92 -20.62 11.78 -7.03
N LYS A 93 -21.54 11.30 -6.20
CA LYS A 93 -21.41 10.03 -5.49
C LYS A 93 -21.24 8.84 -6.45
N LYS A 94 -22.07 8.79 -7.51
CA LYS A 94 -22.00 7.72 -8.51
C LYS A 94 -20.71 7.78 -9.32
N ALA A 95 -20.25 8.99 -9.64
CA ALA A 95 -18.98 9.21 -10.32
C ALA A 95 -17.81 8.75 -9.47
N LEU A 96 -17.80 9.04 -8.16
CA LEU A 96 -16.72 8.66 -7.26
C LEU A 96 -16.54 7.13 -7.15
N ILE A 97 -17.63 6.37 -7.06
CA ILE A 97 -17.52 4.89 -7.05
C ILE A 97 -17.03 4.37 -8.41
N LEU A 98 -17.50 4.94 -9.52
CA LEU A 98 -17.04 4.56 -10.85
C LEU A 98 -15.60 4.99 -11.15
N GLN A 99 -15.14 6.09 -10.55
CA GLN A 99 -13.74 6.50 -10.57
C GLN A 99 -12.87 5.43 -9.89
N THR A 100 -13.28 4.96 -8.71
CA THR A 100 -12.60 3.86 -8.00
C THR A 100 -12.55 2.60 -8.88
N TYR A 101 -13.68 2.23 -9.49
CA TYR A 101 -13.77 1.09 -10.39
C TYR A 101 -12.88 1.24 -11.63
N ALA A 102 -12.86 2.42 -12.24
CA ALA A 102 -12.03 2.73 -13.39
C ALA A 102 -10.55 2.55 -13.06
N TYR A 103 -10.07 3.13 -11.95
CA TYR A 103 -8.69 2.95 -11.52
C TYR A 103 -8.35 1.49 -11.22
N TYR A 104 -9.24 0.77 -10.52
CA TYR A 104 -9.02 -0.64 -10.21
C TYR A 104 -8.89 -1.48 -11.48
N THR A 105 -9.83 -1.32 -12.41
CA THR A 105 -9.87 -2.07 -13.67
C THR A 105 -8.70 -1.70 -14.59
N GLY A 106 -8.31 -0.42 -14.58
CA GLY A 106 -7.10 0.10 -15.24
C GLY A 106 -5.79 -0.30 -14.55
N ARG A 107 -5.85 -1.07 -13.45
CA ARG A 107 -4.69 -1.50 -12.64
C ARG A 107 -3.91 -0.35 -11.98
N ASN A 108 -4.51 0.83 -11.89
CA ASN A 108 -3.98 1.96 -11.15
C ASN A 108 -4.39 1.84 -9.68
N TYR A 109 -3.82 0.84 -8.99
CA TYR A 109 -4.29 0.41 -7.68
C TYR A 109 -4.13 1.46 -6.58
N GLU A 110 -3.08 2.29 -6.61
CA GLU A 110 -2.93 3.36 -5.61
C GLU A 110 -4.06 4.38 -5.71
N GLU A 111 -4.45 4.77 -6.92
CA GLU A 111 -5.56 5.71 -7.10
C GLU A 111 -6.92 5.07 -6.81
N ALA A 112 -7.08 3.77 -7.08
CA ALA A 112 -8.26 3.03 -6.64
C ALA A 112 -8.37 3.01 -5.11
N ILE A 113 -7.25 2.78 -4.40
CA ILE A 113 -7.20 2.81 -2.93
C ILE A 113 -7.60 4.19 -2.41
N ASN A 114 -7.01 5.26 -2.98
CA ASN A 114 -7.27 6.63 -2.55
C ASN A 114 -8.74 7.03 -2.78
N SER A 115 -9.24 6.79 -4.00
CA SER A 115 -10.63 7.10 -4.38
C SER A 115 -11.64 6.28 -3.57
N GLY A 116 -11.38 4.98 -3.38
CA GLY A 116 -12.24 4.09 -2.61
C GLY A 116 -12.30 4.46 -1.12
N LYS A 117 -11.16 4.77 -0.49
CA LYS A 117 -11.13 5.26 0.90
C LYS A 117 -11.86 6.59 1.05
N ARG A 118 -11.74 7.48 0.06
CA ARG A 118 -12.51 8.73 0.05
C ARG A 118 -14.02 8.46 -0.04
N TYR A 119 -14.45 7.53 -0.90
CA TYR A 119 -15.85 7.11 -0.98
C TYR A 119 -16.36 6.61 0.37
N LEU A 120 -15.62 5.70 1.03
CA LEU A 120 -15.99 5.17 2.34
C LEU A 120 -16.08 6.23 3.43
N THR A 121 -15.25 7.27 3.35
CA THR A 121 -15.26 8.39 4.30
C THR A 121 -16.47 9.29 4.09
N LEU A 122 -16.78 9.62 2.84
CA LEU A 122 -17.88 10.54 2.51
C LEU A 122 -19.25 9.85 2.55
N HIS A 123 -19.29 8.56 2.26
CA HIS A 123 -20.51 7.80 2.00
C HIS A 123 -20.52 6.41 2.69
N PRO A 124 -20.28 6.32 4.02
CA PRO A 124 -20.10 5.04 4.71
C PRO A 124 -21.36 4.15 4.77
N SER A 125 -22.56 4.74 4.66
CA SER A 125 -23.85 4.07 4.85
C SER A 125 -24.57 3.74 3.55
N THR A 126 -23.92 3.90 2.40
CA THR A 126 -24.55 3.63 1.11
C THR A 126 -24.50 2.15 0.75
N PRO A 127 -25.41 1.66 -0.12
CA PRO A 127 -25.36 0.29 -0.61
C PRO A 127 -24.01 -0.07 -1.27
N ASP A 128 -23.37 0.90 -1.96
CA ASP A 128 -22.10 0.68 -2.66
C ASP A 128 -20.88 0.74 -1.72
N ALA A 129 -21.05 1.04 -0.43
CA ALA A 129 -19.92 1.10 0.51
C ALA A 129 -19.19 -0.24 0.61
N ALA A 130 -19.93 -1.36 0.58
CA ALA A 130 -19.33 -2.70 0.55
C ALA A 130 -18.45 -2.90 -0.70
N TYR A 131 -18.92 -2.40 -1.86
CA TYR A 131 -18.18 -2.50 -3.12
C TYR A 131 -16.91 -1.64 -3.12
N ALA A 132 -16.99 -0.41 -2.62
CA ALA A 132 -15.83 0.46 -2.44
C ALA A 132 -14.76 -0.18 -1.55
N ALA A 133 -15.16 -0.71 -0.38
CA ALA A 133 -14.25 -1.39 0.54
C ALA A 133 -13.61 -2.63 -0.09
N TYR A 134 -14.41 -3.41 -0.83
CA TYR A 134 -13.92 -4.56 -1.56
C TYR A 134 -12.89 -4.17 -2.64
N MET A 135 -13.13 -3.11 -3.41
CA MET A 135 -12.15 -2.61 -4.39
C MET A 135 -10.86 -2.12 -3.74
N VAL A 136 -10.92 -1.47 -2.57
CA VAL A 136 -9.72 -1.11 -1.79
C VAL A 136 -8.95 -2.37 -1.38
N GLY A 137 -9.63 -3.37 -0.83
CA GLY A 137 -9.02 -4.64 -0.43
C GLY A 137 -8.39 -5.38 -1.62
N MET A 138 -9.10 -5.46 -2.74
CA MET A 138 -8.61 -6.08 -3.97
C MET A 138 -7.46 -5.33 -4.61
N SER A 139 -7.43 -3.99 -4.50
CA SER A 139 -6.31 -3.18 -4.98
C SER A 139 -5.03 -3.49 -4.22
N TYR A 140 -5.10 -3.61 -2.89
CA TYR A 140 -3.96 -4.11 -2.10
C TYR A 140 -3.60 -5.56 -2.43
N TYR A 141 -4.60 -6.43 -2.58
CA TYR A 141 -4.42 -7.85 -2.88
C TYR A 141 -3.67 -8.06 -4.20
N ASN A 142 -4.03 -7.31 -5.25
CA ASN A 142 -3.37 -7.41 -6.56
C ASN A 142 -1.94 -6.85 -6.57
N GLN A 143 -1.52 -6.18 -5.48
CA GLN A 143 -0.16 -5.71 -5.27
C GLN A 143 0.64 -6.62 -4.31
N ILE A 144 0.09 -7.79 -3.92
CA ILE A 144 0.81 -8.76 -3.09
C ILE A 144 2.06 -9.23 -3.83
N PRO A 145 3.26 -9.06 -3.26
CA PRO A 145 4.49 -9.51 -3.89
C PRO A 145 4.77 -10.99 -3.58
N ASP A 146 5.76 -11.54 -4.27
CA ASP A 146 6.33 -12.85 -3.94
C ASP A 146 6.73 -12.95 -2.45
N VAL A 147 6.65 -14.17 -1.90
CA VAL A 147 6.84 -14.49 -0.48
C VAL A 147 8.22 -14.09 0.07
N SER A 148 9.22 -13.99 -0.80
CA SER A 148 10.57 -13.59 -0.43
C SER A 148 10.70 -12.08 -0.12
N ARG A 149 9.76 -11.27 -0.60
CA ARG A 149 9.78 -9.80 -0.53
C ARG A 149 9.03 -9.28 0.69
N ASP A 150 9.17 -7.97 0.94
CA ASP A 150 8.40 -7.27 1.98
C ASP A 150 6.89 -7.46 1.80
N GLN A 151 6.17 -7.73 2.89
CA GLN A 151 4.77 -8.14 2.87
C GLN A 151 3.79 -7.06 3.36
N GLU A 152 4.20 -5.79 3.45
CA GLU A 152 3.33 -4.70 3.90
C GLU A 152 2.01 -4.62 3.10
N ARG A 153 2.07 -4.85 1.78
CA ARG A 153 0.87 -4.87 0.91
C ARG A 153 -0.06 -6.03 1.25
N THR A 154 0.49 -7.19 1.60
CA THR A 154 -0.26 -8.38 2.02
C THR A 154 -0.99 -8.14 3.34
N GLU A 155 -0.34 -7.49 4.30
CA GLU A 155 -0.94 -7.11 5.58
C GLU A 155 -2.08 -6.09 5.37
N LYS A 156 -1.87 -5.08 4.53
CA LYS A 156 -2.91 -4.11 4.17
C LYS A 156 -4.10 -4.76 3.46
N ALA A 157 -3.84 -5.70 2.54
CA ALA A 157 -4.90 -6.46 1.88
C ALA A 157 -5.72 -7.27 2.89
N LEU A 158 -5.05 -7.97 3.79
CA LEU A 158 -5.69 -8.77 4.85
C LEU A 158 -6.62 -7.90 5.70
N LEU A 159 -6.14 -6.75 6.18
CA LEU A 159 -6.93 -5.83 7.01
C LEU A 159 -8.14 -5.25 6.25
N ALA A 160 -7.93 -4.78 5.02
CA ALA A 160 -8.99 -4.19 4.21
C ALA A 160 -10.07 -5.21 3.83
N LEU A 161 -9.69 -6.44 3.50
CA LEU A 161 -10.65 -7.51 3.20
C LEU A 161 -11.37 -8.01 4.46
N GLN A 162 -10.68 -8.06 5.60
CA GLN A 162 -11.30 -8.40 6.88
C GLN A 162 -12.37 -7.37 7.26
N GLU A 163 -12.15 -6.09 6.96
CA GLU A 163 -13.14 -5.04 7.12
C GLU A 163 -14.40 -5.34 6.30
N VAL A 164 -14.27 -5.79 5.04
CA VAL A 164 -15.42 -6.18 4.20
C VAL A 164 -16.25 -7.27 4.86
N VAL A 165 -15.59 -8.33 5.31
CA VAL A 165 -16.24 -9.48 5.95
C VAL A 165 -16.90 -9.11 7.28
N THR A 166 -16.29 -8.19 8.03
CA THR A 166 -16.77 -7.81 9.37
C THR A 166 -17.91 -6.81 9.29
N ARG A 167 -17.80 -5.79 8.43
CA ARG A 167 -18.80 -4.72 8.31
C ARG A 167 -19.96 -5.10 7.40
N TRP A 168 -19.70 -5.86 6.33
CA TRP A 168 -20.71 -6.25 5.34
C TRP A 168 -20.71 -7.78 5.12
N PRO A 169 -20.98 -8.58 6.16
CA PRO A 169 -20.90 -10.05 6.10
C PRO A 169 -21.87 -10.69 5.09
N ASN A 170 -22.96 -10.01 4.77
CA ASN A 170 -24.00 -10.49 3.85
C ASN A 170 -23.90 -9.87 2.44
N SER A 171 -22.85 -9.08 2.16
CA SER A 171 -22.63 -8.55 0.81
C SER A 171 -22.19 -9.66 -0.16
N GLU A 172 -22.45 -9.47 -1.46
CA GLU A 172 -21.98 -10.38 -2.50
C GLU A 172 -20.44 -10.54 -2.52
N TYR A 173 -19.72 -9.55 -2.01
CA TYR A 173 -18.26 -9.52 -1.95
C TYR A 173 -17.67 -10.28 -0.74
N ALA A 174 -18.47 -10.57 0.28
CA ALA A 174 -17.98 -11.16 1.53
C ALA A 174 -17.39 -12.56 1.32
N SER A 175 -17.98 -13.36 0.43
CA SER A 175 -17.48 -14.72 0.16
C SER A 175 -16.13 -14.70 -0.54
N ASP A 176 -15.95 -13.88 -1.59
CA ASP A 176 -14.66 -13.75 -2.24
C ASP A 176 -13.62 -13.15 -1.29
N ALA A 177 -13.97 -12.10 -0.53
CA ALA A 177 -13.09 -11.52 0.47
C ALA A 177 -12.57 -12.55 1.49
N LYS A 178 -13.42 -13.45 1.98
CA LYS A 178 -13.00 -14.57 2.86
C LYS A 178 -11.96 -15.47 2.20
N TYR A 179 -12.16 -15.81 0.92
CA TYR A 179 -11.19 -16.61 0.18
C TYR A 179 -9.85 -15.86 0.02
N LYS A 180 -9.89 -14.59 -0.38
CA LYS A 180 -8.69 -13.74 -0.53
C LYS A 180 -7.94 -13.55 0.78
N ILE A 181 -8.65 -13.44 1.90
CA ILE A 181 -8.07 -13.43 3.25
C ILE A 181 -7.25 -14.70 3.50
N GLN A 182 -7.76 -15.88 3.15
CA GLN A 182 -7.00 -17.13 3.33
C GLN A 182 -5.73 -17.16 2.49
N VAL A 183 -5.79 -16.67 1.25
CA VAL A 183 -4.60 -16.55 0.39
C VAL A 183 -3.57 -15.60 0.99
N ALA A 184 -4.00 -14.42 1.46
CA ALA A 184 -3.10 -13.45 2.09
C ALA A 184 -2.46 -14.03 3.38
N ARG A 185 -3.23 -14.77 4.19
CA ARG A 185 -2.71 -15.47 5.38
C ARG A 185 -1.69 -16.54 5.00
N ASP A 186 -1.94 -17.32 3.95
CA ASP A 186 -0.99 -18.33 3.48
C ASP A 186 0.33 -17.70 3.01
N GLN A 187 0.26 -16.54 2.35
CA GLN A 187 1.44 -15.78 1.93
C GLN A 187 2.27 -15.31 3.13
N LEU A 188 1.62 -14.74 4.15
CA LEU A 188 2.30 -14.31 5.38
C LEU A 188 2.88 -15.49 6.16
N ALA A 189 2.17 -16.62 6.24
CA ALA A 189 2.67 -17.85 6.83
C ALA A 189 3.89 -18.38 6.05
N GLY A 190 3.84 -18.38 4.73
CA GLY A 190 4.95 -18.80 3.85
C GLY A 190 6.20 -17.95 4.06
N ARG A 191 6.04 -16.65 4.34
CA ARG A 191 7.16 -15.75 4.68
C ARG A 191 7.83 -16.19 5.98
N GLU A 192 7.05 -16.44 7.03
CA GLU A 192 7.58 -16.93 8.32
C GLU A 192 8.24 -18.30 8.17
N MET A 193 7.67 -19.21 7.39
CA MET A 193 8.27 -20.51 7.09
C MET A 193 9.61 -20.37 6.37
N THR A 194 9.71 -19.46 5.40
CA THR A 194 10.96 -19.23 4.65
C THR A 194 12.07 -18.75 5.58
N VAL A 195 11.77 -17.80 6.47
CA VAL A 195 12.73 -17.31 7.47
C VAL A 195 13.05 -18.37 8.52
N GLY A 196 12.05 -19.14 8.97
CA GLY A 196 12.23 -20.24 9.92
C GLY A 196 13.14 -21.34 9.37
N ARG A 197 12.93 -21.76 8.12
CA ARG A 197 13.79 -22.73 7.41
C ARG A 197 15.22 -22.24 7.30
N PHE A 198 15.42 -20.96 6.99
CA PHE A 198 16.77 -20.37 6.95
C PHE A 198 17.49 -20.49 8.30
N TYR A 199 16.83 -20.14 9.41
CA TYR A 199 17.43 -20.28 10.74
C TYR A 199 17.68 -21.74 11.15
N LEU A 200 16.75 -22.63 10.80
CA LEU A 200 16.89 -24.07 11.04
C LEU A 200 18.12 -24.64 10.31
N GLN A 201 18.32 -24.29 9.04
CA GLN A 201 19.51 -24.69 8.28
C GLN A 201 20.82 -24.20 8.91
N LYS A 202 20.78 -23.04 9.57
CA LYS A 202 21.92 -22.49 10.34
C LYS A 202 22.03 -23.05 11.75
N ARG A 203 21.18 -24.02 12.13
CA ARG A 203 21.09 -24.59 13.49
C ARG A 203 20.79 -23.55 14.58
N ASN A 204 20.22 -22.41 14.21
CA ASN A 204 19.72 -21.42 15.16
C ASN A 204 18.28 -21.78 15.54
N TYR A 205 18.14 -22.78 16.40
CA TYR A 205 16.85 -23.35 16.75
C TYR A 205 15.94 -22.37 17.47
N THR A 206 16.47 -21.49 18.33
CA THR A 206 15.65 -20.51 19.05
C THR A 206 15.01 -19.49 18.10
N ALA A 207 15.77 -18.98 17.13
CA ALA A 207 15.23 -18.09 16.10
C ALA A 207 14.22 -18.82 15.19
N ALA A 208 14.51 -20.07 14.81
CA ALA A 208 13.60 -20.89 14.01
C ALA A 208 12.27 -21.16 14.74
N ILE A 209 12.33 -21.53 16.02
CA ILE A 209 11.15 -21.76 16.88
C ILE A 209 10.26 -20.52 16.90
N ASN A 210 10.82 -19.32 17.07
CA ASN A 210 10.03 -18.10 17.08
C ASN A 210 9.25 -17.89 15.78
N ARG A 211 9.85 -18.23 14.63
CA ARG A 211 9.19 -18.13 13.32
C ARG A 211 8.09 -19.15 13.14
N PHE A 212 8.36 -20.43 13.41
CA PHE A 212 7.36 -21.49 13.31
C PHE A 212 6.22 -21.31 14.32
N ARG A 213 6.52 -20.77 15.50
CA ARG A 213 5.52 -20.40 16.51
C ARG A 213 4.55 -19.35 15.99
N THR A 214 5.01 -18.35 15.26
CA THR A 214 4.14 -17.35 14.62
C THR A 214 3.15 -18.03 13.66
N VAL A 215 3.61 -19.00 12.87
CA VAL A 215 2.74 -19.77 11.96
C VAL A 215 1.65 -20.51 12.72
N VAL A 216 2.01 -21.26 13.76
CA VAL A 216 1.06 -22.02 14.59
C VAL A 216 0.14 -21.12 15.43
N SER A 217 0.57 -19.91 15.80
CA SER A 217 -0.20 -19.04 16.69
C SER A 217 -1.10 -18.04 15.95
N SER A 218 -0.76 -17.67 14.71
CA SER A 218 -1.45 -16.60 13.97
C SER A 218 -2.07 -17.07 12.64
N TYR A 219 -1.59 -18.18 12.09
CA TYR A 219 -1.92 -18.67 10.76
C TYR A 219 -2.39 -20.14 10.76
N GLN A 220 -3.17 -20.54 11.78
CA GLN A 220 -3.65 -21.91 12.01
C GLN A 220 -4.44 -22.52 10.84
N THR A 221 -5.10 -21.70 10.04
CA THR A 221 -5.92 -22.13 8.90
C THR A 221 -5.11 -22.36 7.62
N THR A 222 -3.80 -22.11 7.64
CA THR A 222 -2.95 -22.20 6.44
C THR A 222 -2.35 -23.60 6.28
N ARG A 223 -1.99 -23.97 5.05
CA ARG A 223 -1.30 -25.24 4.76
C ARG A 223 0.10 -25.33 5.37
N GLN A 224 0.66 -24.20 5.82
CA GLN A 224 2.00 -24.13 6.39
C GLN A 224 2.07 -24.68 7.82
N VAL A 225 0.93 -24.84 8.50
CA VAL A 225 0.87 -25.25 9.91
C VAL A 225 1.41 -26.65 10.15
N GLU A 226 1.18 -27.58 9.23
CA GLU A 226 1.68 -28.95 9.35
C GLU A 226 3.21 -28.99 9.39
N GLU A 227 3.86 -28.31 8.43
CA GLU A 227 5.31 -28.18 8.39
C GLU A 227 5.81 -27.42 9.62
N ALA A 228 5.15 -26.33 10.01
CA ALA A 228 5.56 -25.53 11.18
C ALA A 228 5.58 -26.36 12.47
N LEU A 229 4.55 -27.18 12.72
CA LEU A 229 4.51 -28.09 13.87
C LEU A 229 5.61 -29.15 13.81
N ALA A 230 5.85 -29.76 12.65
CA ALA A 230 6.94 -30.72 12.46
C ALA A 230 8.31 -30.09 12.75
N ARG A 231 8.55 -28.88 12.23
CA ARG A 231 9.81 -28.15 12.46
C ARG A 231 9.95 -27.67 13.90
N LEU A 232 8.86 -27.34 14.60
CA LEU A 232 8.89 -27.09 16.03
C LEU A 232 9.33 -28.34 16.80
N ALA A 233 8.78 -29.51 16.46
CA ALA A 233 9.19 -30.77 17.07
C ALA A 233 10.70 -31.02 16.87
N GLU A 234 11.20 -30.84 15.65
CA GLU A 234 12.62 -30.95 15.30
C GLU A 234 13.49 -29.99 16.13
N CYS A 235 13.13 -28.70 16.19
CA CYS A 235 13.90 -27.70 16.92
C CYS A 235 13.89 -27.95 18.43
N TYR A 236 12.74 -28.27 19.01
CA TYR A 236 12.63 -28.55 20.44
C TYR A 236 13.41 -29.80 20.84
N LEU A 237 13.36 -30.85 20.00
CA LEU A 237 14.13 -32.07 20.22
C LEU A 237 15.64 -31.80 20.16
N ALA A 238 16.09 -30.98 19.20
CA ALA A 238 17.49 -30.59 19.07
C ALA A 238 17.99 -29.77 20.28
N LEU A 239 17.12 -29.02 20.94
CA LEU A 239 17.42 -28.27 22.16
C LEU A 239 17.25 -29.09 23.46
N GLY A 240 16.77 -30.34 23.37
CA GLY A 240 16.50 -31.18 24.53
C GLY A 240 15.22 -30.81 25.30
N ILE A 241 14.35 -29.97 24.73
CA ILE A 241 13.06 -29.59 25.30
C ILE A 241 12.02 -30.66 24.90
N VAL A 242 12.20 -31.86 25.47
CA VAL A 242 11.49 -33.07 25.06
C VAL A 242 9.97 -32.94 25.17
N SER A 243 9.45 -32.33 26.25
CA SER A 243 8.01 -32.17 26.45
C SER A 243 7.34 -31.39 25.32
N GLU A 244 7.96 -30.30 24.87
CA GLU A 244 7.43 -29.50 23.77
C GLU A 244 7.58 -30.23 22.43
N ALA A 245 8.67 -30.98 22.22
CA ALA A 245 8.83 -31.80 21.01
C ALA A 245 7.73 -32.87 20.89
N GLN A 246 7.45 -33.59 21.99
CA GLN A 246 6.37 -34.57 22.05
C GLN A 246 5.00 -33.92 21.85
N THR A 247 4.79 -32.72 22.41
CA THR A 247 3.54 -31.98 22.27
C THR A 247 3.32 -31.53 20.83
N ALA A 248 4.34 -30.98 20.17
CA ALA A 248 4.26 -30.60 18.77
C ALA A 248 3.87 -31.79 17.88
N GLY A 249 4.49 -32.97 18.11
CA GLY A 249 4.14 -34.21 17.42
C GLY A 249 2.71 -34.68 17.70
N ALA A 250 2.24 -34.58 18.94
CA ALA A 250 0.89 -35.00 19.32
C ALA A 250 -0.18 -34.08 18.72
N VAL A 251 0.05 -32.77 18.77
CA VAL A 251 -0.83 -31.77 18.15
C VAL A 251 -0.86 -31.96 16.63
N LEU A 252 0.29 -32.23 16.00
CA LEU A 252 0.36 -32.53 14.57
C LEU A 252 -0.42 -33.81 14.23
N GLY A 253 -0.22 -34.90 14.97
CA GLY A 253 -0.91 -36.16 14.73
C GLY A 253 -2.41 -36.11 14.98
N HIS A 254 -2.86 -35.35 15.97
CA HIS A 254 -4.30 -35.20 16.24
C HIS A 254 -5.00 -34.41 15.12
N ASN A 255 -4.38 -33.34 14.61
CA ASN A 255 -5.04 -32.47 13.62
C ASN A 255 -4.80 -32.93 12.17
N PHE A 256 -3.68 -33.62 11.90
CA PHE A 256 -3.23 -33.99 10.57
C PHE A 256 -2.64 -35.42 10.54
N PRO A 257 -3.42 -36.45 10.95
CA PRO A 257 -2.93 -37.82 11.14
C PRO A 257 -2.37 -38.46 9.87
N ASP A 258 -2.88 -38.08 8.69
CA ASP A 258 -2.47 -38.64 7.41
C ASP A 258 -1.29 -37.89 6.77
N SER A 259 -0.89 -36.75 7.33
CA SER A 259 0.16 -35.90 6.76
C SER A 259 1.51 -36.60 6.74
N GLN A 260 2.29 -36.35 5.68
CA GLN A 260 3.68 -36.83 5.63
C GLN A 260 4.51 -36.21 6.77
N TRP A 261 4.22 -34.94 7.10
CA TRP A 261 4.83 -34.24 8.22
C TRP A 261 4.65 -34.96 9.55
N TYR A 262 3.46 -35.52 9.81
CA TYR A 262 3.24 -36.31 11.02
C TYR A 262 4.08 -37.59 11.02
N LYS A 263 4.08 -38.33 9.91
CA LYS A 263 4.85 -39.58 9.78
C LYS A 263 6.34 -39.36 10.03
N ASP A 264 6.89 -38.30 9.44
CA ASP A 264 8.30 -37.93 9.60
C ASP A 264 8.60 -37.48 11.04
N THR A 265 7.70 -36.71 11.65
CA THR A 265 7.83 -36.25 13.04
C THR A 265 7.76 -37.42 14.03
N TYR A 266 6.85 -38.37 13.79
CA TYR A 266 6.74 -39.59 14.59
C TYR A 266 8.04 -40.41 14.52
N ALA A 267 8.55 -40.64 13.31
CA ALA A 267 9.80 -41.35 13.11
C ALA A 267 10.99 -40.63 13.80
N LEU A 268 11.04 -39.30 13.72
CA LEU A 268 12.06 -38.48 14.39
C LEU A 268 12.05 -38.68 15.91
N LEU A 269 10.88 -38.62 16.55
CA LEU A 269 10.75 -38.83 18.00
C LEU A 269 11.19 -40.25 18.40
N GLN A 270 10.84 -41.26 17.61
CA GLN A 270 11.21 -42.66 17.86
C GLN A 270 12.73 -42.88 17.82
N THR A 271 13.50 -42.09 17.07
CA THR A 271 14.98 -42.16 17.11
C THR A 271 15.58 -41.87 18.49
N LYS A 272 14.80 -41.26 19.40
CA LYS A 272 15.16 -40.97 20.78
C LYS A 272 14.37 -41.81 21.79
N GLY A 273 13.63 -42.83 21.34
CA GLY A 273 12.74 -43.63 22.19
C GLY A 273 11.56 -42.83 22.73
N LEU A 274 11.14 -41.79 22.00
CA LEU A 274 10.03 -40.92 22.39
C LEU A 274 8.82 -41.16 21.48
N GLU A 275 7.64 -40.92 22.05
CA GLU A 275 6.37 -40.95 21.32
C GLU A 275 5.67 -39.58 21.43
N PRO A 276 4.78 -39.22 20.48
CA PRO A 276 3.92 -38.05 20.63
C PRO A 276 3.12 -38.12 21.93
N ARG A 277 3.23 -37.06 22.74
CA ARG A 277 2.51 -36.93 24.01
C ARG A 277 2.20 -35.46 24.24
N GLU A 278 0.92 -35.13 24.26
CA GLU A 278 0.45 -33.75 24.44
C GLU A 278 0.51 -33.34 25.92
N ASP A 279 1.19 -32.23 26.20
CA ASP A 279 1.03 -31.49 27.45
C ASP A 279 -0.06 -30.42 27.28
N GLY A 280 -1.17 -30.53 28.02
CA GLY A 280 -2.26 -29.56 27.98
C GLY A 280 -1.86 -28.14 28.47
N GLY A 281 -0.75 -28.03 29.21
CA GLY A 281 -0.17 -26.77 29.66
C GLY A 281 0.62 -26.03 28.57
N SER A 282 1.07 -26.74 27.52
CA SER A 282 1.86 -26.17 26.42
C SER A 282 1.10 -25.07 25.69
N TRP A 283 1.86 -24.10 25.19
CA TRP A 283 1.32 -23.02 24.37
C TRP A 283 0.76 -23.56 23.04
N MET A 284 1.32 -24.66 22.49
CA MET A 284 0.85 -25.26 21.23
C MET A 284 -0.54 -25.87 21.38
N SER A 285 -0.74 -26.63 22.45
CA SER A 285 -2.04 -27.22 22.81
C SER A 285 -3.09 -26.13 22.97
N LYS A 286 -2.74 -25.03 23.64
CA LYS A 286 -3.64 -23.86 23.81
C LYS A 286 -3.97 -23.18 22.48
N ALA A 287 -2.96 -22.93 21.64
CA ALA A 287 -3.14 -22.28 20.34
C ALA A 287 -4.05 -23.10 19.40
N MET A 288 -3.82 -24.42 19.34
CA MET A 288 -4.59 -25.31 18.45
C MET A 288 -5.96 -25.70 19.02
N LYS A 289 -6.14 -25.70 20.34
CA LYS A 289 -7.46 -25.86 20.96
C LYS A 289 -8.43 -24.75 20.56
N ALA A 290 -7.95 -23.49 20.52
CA ALA A 290 -8.77 -22.36 20.07
C ALA A 290 -9.20 -22.52 18.59
N PHE A 291 -8.29 -22.99 17.74
CA PHE A 291 -8.60 -23.29 16.34
C PHE A 291 -9.69 -24.36 16.19
N ARG A 292 -9.63 -25.45 16.99
CA ARG A 292 -10.63 -26.52 16.96
C ARG A 292 -12.04 -26.04 17.29
N ILE A 293 -12.18 -25.18 18.30
CA ILE A 293 -13.47 -24.63 18.73
C ILE A 293 -14.07 -23.72 17.65
N GLY A 294 -13.24 -23.05 16.85
CA GLY A 294 -13.71 -22.18 15.76
C GLY A 294 -14.21 -22.92 14.51
N GLN A 295 -14.00 -24.24 14.42
CA GLN A 295 -14.43 -25.09 13.30
C GLN A 295 -15.73 -25.88 13.61
N SER A 296 -16.17 -25.91 14.87
CA SER A 296 -17.41 -26.55 15.35
C SER A 296 -18.57 -25.58 15.41
#